data_AF-A0A965AE32-F1
#
_entry.id   AF-A0A965AE32-F1
#
_cell.length_a   1.000
_cell.length_b   1.000
_cell.length_c   1.000
_cell.angle_alpha   90.00
_cell.angle_beta   90.00
_cell.angle_gamma   90.00
#
_symmetry.space_group_name_H-M   'P 1'
#
loop_
_entity.id
_entity.type
_entity.pdbx_description
1 polymer ?
#
loop_
_entity_poly.entity_id
_entity_poly.type
_entity_poly.pdbx_seq_one_letter_code
_entity_poly.pdbx_strand_id
1 'polypeptide(L)'
;SNPAVANVNGNVVTILSAGETEIKALQNGNAVFAAAEAVTHTLTVLKAEQEIIFEELPQVKMTDADFQLVASATSGLPVSFVSDNEQVASVQDNKLVILGAGEAGITAIQEGNQNYTSAIPVTRILQVELVTALEPWSDLVRITPNPTTTGELFIDARQPIQEMYLLDLFGRKIKPDAMTDTFIDISEAVPGIYLLYLKLQGSEKQLIRRIVRQ
;
A
#
# COMPACT_ATOMS: atom_id res chain seq x y z
N SER A 1 6.36 29.11 37.32
CA SER A 1 6.41 27.74 36.77
C SER A 1 5.16 27.43 36.00
N ASN A 2 5.31 26.79 34.84
CA ASN A 2 4.23 26.15 34.10
C ASN A 2 4.16 24.67 34.52
N PRO A 3 3.17 24.28 35.35
CA PRO A 3 3.07 22.93 35.88
C PRO A 3 2.69 21.89 34.83
N ALA A 4 2.33 22.27 33.60
CA ALA A 4 2.14 21.33 32.50
C ALA A 4 3.47 20.82 31.91
N VAL A 5 4.56 21.61 32.04
CA VAL A 5 5.89 21.25 31.51
C VAL A 5 6.72 20.52 32.57
N ALA A 6 6.78 21.07 33.79
CA ALA A 6 7.46 20.42 34.90
C ALA A 6 6.84 20.81 36.24
N ASN A 7 6.82 19.86 37.18
CA ASN A 7 6.39 20.07 38.55
C ASN A 7 7.58 20.02 39.52
N VAL A 8 7.56 20.86 40.55
CA VAL A 8 8.61 20.93 41.57
C VAL A 8 8.02 20.50 42.90
N ASN A 9 8.56 19.43 43.49
CA ASN A 9 8.22 18.99 44.85
C ASN A 9 9.47 18.97 45.72
N GLY A 10 9.58 19.93 46.63
CA GLY A 10 10.81 20.20 47.38
C GLY A 10 11.96 20.52 46.41
N ASN A 11 12.97 19.65 46.39
CA ASN A 11 14.16 19.80 45.54
C ASN A 11 14.14 18.90 44.29
N VAL A 12 13.01 18.24 44.00
CA VAL A 12 12.88 17.34 42.84
C VAL A 12 12.02 17.99 41.77
N VAL A 13 12.57 18.08 40.55
CA VAL A 13 11.83 18.50 39.36
C VAL A 13 11.38 17.25 38.60
N THR A 14 10.08 17.11 38.38
CA THR A 14 9.48 16.06 37.53
C THR A 14 9.11 16.67 36.18
N ILE A 15 9.68 16.16 35.09
CA ILE A 15 9.34 16.58 33.72
C ILE A 15 8.05 15.87 33.29
N LEU A 16 7.15 16.63 32.66
CA LEU A 16 5.84 16.14 32.24
C LEU A 16 5.64 16.25 30.73
N SER A 17 6.08 17.35 30.12
CA SER A 17 6.00 17.56 28.67
C SER A 17 7.16 18.39 28.15
N ALA A 18 7.38 18.37 26.85
CA ALA A 18 8.23 19.37 26.21
C ALA A 18 7.62 20.78 26.35
N GLY A 19 8.47 21.80 26.34
CA GLY A 19 8.11 23.19 26.54
C GLY A 19 9.07 23.92 27.47
N GLU A 20 8.74 25.17 27.77
CA GLU A 20 9.54 26.00 28.68
C GLU A 20 8.77 26.30 29.96
N THR A 21 9.50 26.29 31.08
CA THR A 21 8.97 26.71 32.38
C THR A 21 10.05 27.37 33.21
N GLU A 22 9.66 28.34 34.02
CA GLU A 22 10.53 28.93 35.02
C GLU A 22 10.52 28.13 36.33
N ILE A 23 11.70 27.84 36.86
CA ILE A 23 11.93 27.28 38.20
C ILE A 23 12.40 28.42 39.11
N LYS A 24 11.70 28.63 40.22
CA LYS A 24 11.98 29.71 41.18
C LYS A 24 12.48 29.12 42.50
N ALA A 25 13.69 29.50 42.89
CA ALA A 25 14.24 29.20 44.21
C ALA A 25 13.87 30.31 45.19
N LEU A 26 13.37 29.92 46.36
CA LEU A 26 12.93 30.82 47.43
C LEU A 26 13.60 30.43 48.73
N GLN A 27 14.15 31.42 49.43
CA GLN A 27 14.63 31.27 50.80
C GLN A 27 13.94 32.31 51.68
N ASN A 28 13.01 31.84 52.52
CA ASN A 28 12.37 32.69 53.50
C ASN A 28 13.38 33.14 54.57
N GLY A 29 13.19 34.35 55.08
CA GLY A 29 13.95 34.87 56.21
C GLY A 29 13.56 34.20 57.53
N ASN A 30 14.17 34.66 58.61
CA ASN A 30 13.82 34.29 59.98
C ASN A 30 13.84 35.53 60.89
N ALA A 31 13.83 35.34 62.22
CA ALA A 31 13.82 36.45 63.18
C ALA A 31 15.06 37.37 63.11
N VAL A 32 16.15 36.90 62.49
CA VAL A 32 17.46 37.58 62.47
C VAL A 32 17.88 37.97 61.05
N PHE A 33 17.41 37.25 60.02
CA PHE A 33 17.78 37.47 58.61
C PHE A 33 16.56 37.75 57.74
N ALA A 34 16.66 38.74 56.86
CA ALA A 34 15.66 38.99 55.82
C ALA A 34 15.58 37.82 54.82
N ALA A 35 14.46 37.69 54.12
CA ALA A 35 14.34 36.73 53.01
C ALA A 35 15.36 37.04 51.91
N ALA A 36 15.95 36.00 51.32
CA ALA A 36 16.85 36.18 50.19
C ALA A 36 16.05 36.58 48.93
N GLU A 37 16.72 37.31 48.03
CA GLU A 37 16.14 37.56 46.71
C GLU A 37 15.90 36.23 45.99
N ALA A 38 14.71 36.09 45.41
CA ALA A 38 14.35 34.87 44.70
C ALA A 38 15.12 34.79 43.38
N VAL A 39 15.66 33.62 43.08
CA VAL A 39 16.34 33.37 41.80
C VAL A 39 15.44 32.54 40.91
N THR A 40 15.25 32.98 39.67
CA THR A 40 14.47 32.26 38.65
C THR A 40 15.40 31.80 37.53
N HIS A 41 15.23 30.55 37.10
CA HIS A 41 15.88 29.99 35.91
C HIS A 41 14.86 29.39 34.96
N THR A 42 15.10 29.53 33.67
CA THR A 42 14.31 28.85 32.63
C THR A 42 14.79 27.42 32.47
N LEU A 43 13.85 26.48 32.54
CA LEU A 43 14.01 25.10 32.14
C LEU A 43 13.34 24.91 30.78
N THR A 44 14.13 24.54 29.79
CA THR A 44 13.66 24.17 28.45
C THR A 44 13.70 22.66 28.32
N VAL A 45 12.55 22.04 28.07
CA VAL A 45 12.39 20.62 27.80
C VAL A 45 12.15 20.45 26.30
N LEU A 46 13.07 19.79 25.61
CA LEU A 46 12.96 19.54 24.18
C LEU A 46 12.00 18.38 23.87
N LYS A 47 11.45 18.38 22.66
CA LYS A 47 10.71 17.22 22.14
C LYS A 47 11.70 16.07 21.86
N ALA A 48 11.24 14.84 22.05
CA ALA A 48 11.97 13.64 21.68
C ALA A 48 11.85 13.36 20.17
N GLU A 49 12.91 12.85 19.57
CA GLU A 49 12.86 12.30 18.21
C GLU A 49 12.15 10.95 18.20
N GLN A 50 11.67 10.54 17.04
CA GLN A 50 10.98 9.28 16.83
C GLN A 50 11.18 8.77 15.39
N GLU A 51 10.99 7.47 15.22
CA GLU A 51 11.18 6.75 13.96
C GLU A 51 9.92 5.94 13.62
N ILE A 52 9.70 5.72 12.32
CA ILE A 52 8.64 4.86 11.80
C ILE A 52 9.26 3.52 11.38
N ILE A 53 8.65 2.43 11.84
CA ILE A 53 8.90 1.06 11.38
C ILE A 53 7.76 0.69 10.45
N PHE A 54 8.08 0.56 9.16
CA PHE A 54 7.16 0.13 8.12
C PHE A 54 7.87 -0.93 7.26
N GLU A 55 7.41 -2.16 7.39
CA GLU A 55 8.01 -3.30 6.68
C GLU A 55 7.71 -3.25 5.18
N GLU A 56 8.50 -3.97 4.39
CA GLU A 56 8.25 -4.10 2.95
C GLU A 56 6.85 -4.68 2.68
N LEU A 57 6.19 -4.13 1.67
CA LEU A 57 4.87 -4.60 1.26
C LEU A 57 5.00 -5.88 0.43
N PRO A 58 4.06 -6.84 0.57
CA PRO A 58 4.06 -7.99 -0.30
C PRO A 58 3.73 -7.58 -1.73
N GLN A 59 4.19 -8.38 -2.68
CA GLN A 59 3.65 -8.35 -4.02
C GLN A 59 2.23 -8.91 -4.00
N VAL A 60 1.29 -8.20 -4.62
CA VAL A 60 -0.13 -8.56 -4.63
C VAL A 60 -0.66 -8.62 -6.04
N LYS A 61 -1.79 -9.29 -6.21
CA LYS A 61 -2.52 -9.36 -7.46
C LYS A 61 -3.70 -8.41 -7.44
N MET A 62 -4.10 -7.92 -8.61
CA MET A 62 -5.30 -7.09 -8.76
C MET A 62 -6.60 -7.80 -8.28
N THR A 63 -6.58 -9.13 -8.14
CA THR A 63 -7.71 -9.94 -7.66
C THR A 63 -7.64 -10.26 -6.17
N ASP A 64 -6.55 -9.90 -5.49
CA ASP A 64 -6.43 -10.12 -4.05
C ASP A 64 -7.38 -9.19 -3.30
N ALA A 65 -7.73 -9.58 -2.08
CA ALA A 65 -8.52 -8.73 -1.21
C ALA A 65 -7.66 -7.53 -0.74
N ASP A 66 -8.32 -6.39 -0.57
CA ASP A 66 -7.78 -5.27 0.19
C ASP A 66 -7.28 -5.70 1.57
N PHE A 67 -6.29 -4.99 2.10
CA PHE A 67 -5.69 -5.34 3.39
C PHE A 67 -5.35 -4.10 4.22
N GLN A 68 -5.15 -4.32 5.52
CA GLN A 68 -4.75 -3.27 6.46
C GLN A 68 -3.25 -3.02 6.37
N LEU A 69 -2.86 -1.75 6.29
CA LEU A 69 -1.47 -1.35 6.40
C LEU A 69 -1.07 -1.33 7.87
N VAL A 70 0.14 -1.82 8.15
CA VAL A 70 0.67 -1.90 9.51
C VAL A 70 2.03 -1.22 9.54
N ALA A 71 2.14 -0.21 10.39
CA ALA A 71 3.38 0.46 10.73
C ALA A 71 3.29 0.94 12.18
N SER A 72 4.44 1.17 12.81
CA SER A 72 4.52 1.66 14.18
C SER A 72 5.51 2.81 14.30
N ALA A 73 5.20 3.80 15.13
CA ALA A 73 6.16 4.83 15.52
C ALA A 73 6.77 4.50 16.90
N THR A 74 8.05 4.79 17.11
CA THR A 74 8.72 4.56 18.41
C THR A 74 8.13 5.39 19.56
N SER A 75 7.40 6.47 19.25
CA SER A 75 6.61 7.25 20.20
C SER A 75 5.31 6.57 20.65
N GLY A 76 4.87 5.51 19.96
CA GLY A 76 3.54 4.91 20.11
C GLY A 76 2.38 5.73 19.51
N LEU A 77 2.68 6.84 18.81
CA LEU A 77 1.67 7.63 18.12
C LEU A 77 1.13 6.88 16.88
N PRO A 78 -0.14 7.12 16.51
CA PRO A 78 -0.72 6.53 15.31
C PRO A 78 -0.01 7.01 14.05
N VAL A 79 0.16 6.08 13.10
CA VAL A 79 0.73 6.31 11.78
C VAL A 79 -0.41 6.39 10.76
N SER A 80 -0.29 7.34 9.83
CA SER A 80 -1.16 7.46 8.66
C SER A 80 -0.41 7.05 7.39
N PHE A 81 -1.15 6.74 6.33
CA PHE A 81 -0.57 6.35 5.05
C PHE A 81 -1.14 7.16 3.90
N VAL A 82 -0.33 7.38 2.87
CA VAL A 82 -0.72 7.99 1.61
C VAL A 82 -0.15 7.19 0.44
N SER A 83 -0.87 7.17 -0.68
CA SER A 83 -0.40 6.57 -1.94
C SER A 83 0.01 7.68 -2.90
N ASP A 84 1.11 7.50 -3.63
CA ASP A 84 1.48 8.40 -4.74
C ASP A 84 0.74 8.09 -6.05
N ASN A 85 0.06 6.94 -6.13
CA ASN A 85 -0.63 6.46 -7.32
C ASN A 85 -1.99 5.83 -6.97
N GLU A 86 -3.00 6.69 -6.81
CA GLU A 86 -4.37 6.28 -6.50
C GLU A 86 -5.09 5.53 -7.63
N GLN A 87 -4.49 5.40 -8.82
CA GLN A 87 -5.04 4.53 -9.88
C GLN A 87 -4.64 3.06 -9.69
N VAL A 88 -3.54 2.80 -8.98
CA VAL A 88 -3.04 1.46 -8.67
C VAL A 88 -3.52 1.02 -7.29
N ALA A 89 -3.34 1.86 -6.27
CA ALA A 89 -3.81 1.59 -4.92
C ALA A 89 -4.17 2.89 -4.20
N SER A 90 -5.31 2.91 -3.52
CA SER A 90 -5.72 4.02 -2.64
C SER A 90 -5.67 3.60 -1.17
N VAL A 91 -5.67 4.58 -0.25
CA VAL A 91 -5.67 4.33 1.19
C VAL A 91 -6.88 5.02 1.80
N GLN A 92 -7.69 4.26 2.55
CA GLN A 92 -8.80 4.79 3.35
C GLN A 92 -8.77 4.14 4.74
N ASP A 93 -8.73 4.94 5.80
CA ASP A 93 -8.71 4.45 7.20
C ASP A 93 -7.62 3.38 7.45
N ASN A 94 -6.41 3.63 6.94
CA ASN A 94 -5.25 2.70 6.93
C ASN A 94 -5.47 1.38 6.17
N LYS A 95 -6.63 1.20 5.52
CA LYS A 95 -6.89 0.09 4.61
C LYS A 95 -6.40 0.46 3.21
N LEU A 96 -5.52 -0.38 2.66
CA LEU A 96 -5.10 -0.29 1.27
C LEU A 96 -6.15 -0.95 0.38
N VAL A 97 -6.64 -0.22 -0.61
CA VAL A 97 -7.61 -0.68 -1.60
C VAL A 97 -6.90 -0.86 -2.93
N ILE A 98 -6.98 -2.06 -3.50
CA ILE A 98 -6.33 -2.39 -4.77
C ILE A 98 -7.26 -1.98 -5.91
N LEU A 99 -6.78 -1.13 -6.82
CA LEU A 99 -7.60 -0.51 -7.88
C LEU A 99 -7.15 -0.88 -9.29
N GLY A 100 -5.85 -1.10 -9.47
CA GLY A 100 -5.28 -1.41 -10.78
C GLY A 100 -3.91 -2.06 -10.68
N ALA A 101 -3.49 -2.73 -11.74
CA ALA A 101 -2.14 -3.26 -11.85
C ALA A 101 -1.12 -2.15 -12.10
N GLY A 102 0.10 -2.31 -11.57
CA GLY A 102 1.18 -1.34 -11.67
C GLY A 102 1.95 -1.22 -10.36
N GLU A 103 2.67 -0.11 -10.21
CA GLU A 103 3.42 0.20 -9.00
C GLU A 103 2.82 1.44 -8.31
N ALA A 104 2.80 1.41 -6.98
CA ALA A 104 2.43 2.54 -6.13
C ALA A 104 3.39 2.65 -4.94
N GLY A 105 3.89 3.84 -4.68
CA GLY A 105 4.61 4.19 -3.47
C GLY A 105 3.63 4.49 -2.33
N ILE A 106 3.64 3.65 -1.30
CA ILE A 106 2.87 3.86 -0.07
C ILE A 106 3.79 4.48 0.97
N THR A 107 3.45 5.67 1.45
CA THR A 107 4.24 6.43 2.42
C THR A 107 3.56 6.45 3.78
N ALA A 108 4.26 5.97 4.80
CA ALA A 108 3.88 6.04 6.21
C ALA A 108 4.35 7.36 6.84
N ILE A 109 3.46 8.04 7.56
CA ILE A 109 3.66 9.39 8.11
C ILE A 109 3.32 9.44 9.60
N GLN A 110 4.14 10.16 10.37
CA GLN A 110 3.88 10.47 11.78
C GLN A 110 4.33 11.91 12.11
N GLU A 111 3.38 12.82 12.30
CA GLU A 111 3.61 14.28 12.43
C GLU A 111 4.21 14.76 13.76
N GLY A 112 4.34 13.88 14.74
CA GLY A 112 4.67 14.20 16.12
C GLY A 112 3.48 14.67 16.93
N ASN A 113 3.78 15.18 18.12
CA ASN A 113 2.80 15.82 19.00
C ASN A 113 3.50 16.85 19.89
N GLN A 114 2.94 17.18 21.05
CA GLN A 114 3.57 18.09 22.01
C GLN A 114 4.94 17.60 22.51
N ASN A 115 5.15 16.29 22.62
CA ASN A 115 6.35 15.69 23.19
C ASN A 115 7.31 15.08 22.16
N TYR A 116 6.85 14.79 20.95
CA TYR A 116 7.65 14.18 19.89
C TYR A 116 7.72 15.08 18.65
N THR A 117 8.88 15.14 18.00
CA THR A 117 9.03 15.78 16.67
C THR A 117 8.41 14.93 15.58
N SER A 118 8.12 15.49 14.41
CA SER A 118 7.71 14.67 13.25
C SER A 118 8.79 13.65 12.90
N ALA A 119 8.39 12.42 12.56
CA ALA A 119 9.29 11.37 12.12
C ALA A 119 9.64 11.54 10.64
N ILE A 120 10.80 11.02 10.22
CA ILE A 120 11.12 10.92 8.79
C ILE A 120 10.11 9.96 8.13
N PRO A 121 9.37 10.37 7.08
CA PRO A 121 8.43 9.48 6.39
C PRO A 121 9.13 8.28 5.75
N VAL A 122 8.45 7.14 5.74
CA VAL A 122 8.98 5.89 5.17
C VAL A 122 8.10 5.43 4.01
N THR A 123 8.67 5.29 2.83
CA THR A 123 7.96 4.83 1.62
C THR A 123 8.31 3.38 1.30
N ARG A 124 7.29 2.62 0.88
CA ARG A 124 7.39 1.23 0.39
C ARG A 124 6.71 1.10 -0.95
N ILE A 125 7.28 0.28 -1.82
CA ILE A 125 6.72 0.03 -3.14
C ILE A 125 5.74 -1.13 -3.04
N LEU A 126 4.49 -0.88 -3.42
CA LEU A 126 3.52 -1.92 -3.69
C LEU A 126 3.57 -2.26 -5.17
N GLN A 127 3.84 -3.53 -5.48
CA GLN A 127 3.70 -4.07 -6.83
C GLN A 127 2.38 -4.83 -6.95
N VAL A 128 1.50 -4.36 -7.82
CA VAL A 128 0.21 -4.98 -8.13
C VAL A 128 0.28 -5.62 -9.50
N GLU A 129 0.22 -6.95 -9.54
CA GLU A 129 0.24 -7.69 -10.79
C GLU A 129 -1.13 -7.77 -11.44
N LEU A 130 -1.15 -7.61 -12.77
CA LEU A 130 -2.32 -7.92 -13.55
C LEU A 130 -2.45 -9.45 -13.66
N VAL A 131 -3.49 -9.99 -13.04
CA VAL A 131 -3.86 -11.38 -13.29
C VAL A 131 -4.53 -11.47 -14.65
N THR A 132 -3.82 -11.97 -15.65
CA THR A 132 -4.38 -12.33 -16.96
C THR A 132 -5.02 -13.72 -16.96
N ALA A 133 -5.03 -14.39 -15.80
CA ALA A 133 -5.50 -15.76 -15.60
C ALA A 133 -6.53 -15.89 -14.47
N LEU A 134 -7.82 -15.98 -14.82
CA LEU A 134 -8.85 -16.47 -13.89
C LEU A 134 -8.72 -17.99 -13.79
N GLU A 135 -8.01 -18.58 -12.83
CA GLU A 135 -7.90 -20.05 -12.83
C GLU A 135 -8.14 -20.77 -11.51
N PRO A 136 -9.12 -21.69 -11.57
CA PRO A 136 -8.96 -23.07 -11.16
C PRO A 136 -8.58 -24.03 -12.32
N TRP A 137 -8.32 -23.54 -13.55
CA TRP A 137 -8.21 -24.39 -14.77
C TRP A 137 -6.84 -24.39 -15.48
N SER A 138 -5.78 -23.85 -14.86
CA SER A 138 -4.40 -23.78 -15.44
C SER A 138 -3.84 -25.11 -15.91
N ASP A 139 -4.42 -26.18 -15.41
CA ASP A 139 -4.01 -27.55 -15.69
C ASP A 139 -4.64 -28.10 -16.98
N LEU A 140 -5.75 -27.52 -17.47
CA LEU A 140 -6.45 -28.04 -18.66
C LEU A 140 -6.06 -27.32 -19.95
N VAL A 141 -5.94 -26.00 -19.92
CA VAL A 141 -5.63 -25.17 -21.09
C VAL A 141 -4.70 -24.04 -20.69
N ARG A 142 -3.56 -23.93 -21.36
CA ARG A 142 -2.59 -22.84 -21.21
C ARG A 142 -2.55 -22.04 -22.50
N ILE A 143 -2.52 -20.72 -22.37
CA ILE A 143 -2.43 -19.80 -23.50
C ILE A 143 -1.27 -18.84 -23.26
N THR A 144 -0.25 -18.89 -24.12
CA THR A 144 1.02 -18.18 -23.91
C THR A 144 1.58 -17.65 -25.23
N PRO A 145 2.18 -16.44 -25.26
CA PRO A 145 2.25 -15.46 -24.17
C PRO A 145 0.94 -14.66 -24.05
N ASN A 146 0.49 -14.32 -22.85
CA ASN A 146 -0.65 -13.41 -22.67
C ASN A 146 -0.39 -12.47 -21.48
N PRO A 147 -0.08 -11.17 -21.71
CA PRO A 147 -0.26 -10.40 -22.95
C PRO A 147 0.67 -10.80 -24.11
N THR A 148 0.27 -10.49 -25.35
CA THR A 148 1.09 -10.69 -26.57
C THR A 148 1.36 -9.38 -27.32
N THR A 149 2.63 -9.13 -27.67
CA THR A 149 3.09 -7.97 -28.45
C THR A 149 3.21 -8.25 -29.95
N THR A 150 3.34 -9.52 -30.35
CA THR A 150 3.32 -9.92 -31.77
C THR A 150 1.89 -10.21 -32.24
N GLY A 151 1.00 -10.57 -31.31
CA GLY A 151 -0.34 -11.05 -31.62
C GLY A 151 -0.40 -12.58 -31.77
N GLU A 152 0.73 -13.26 -31.66
CA GLU A 152 0.78 -14.72 -31.70
C GLU A 152 0.57 -15.29 -30.30
N LEU A 153 -0.25 -16.33 -30.20
CA LEU A 153 -0.57 -17.05 -28.97
C LEU A 153 -0.50 -18.55 -29.26
N PHE A 154 0.11 -19.31 -28.36
CA PHE A 154 0.13 -20.76 -28.38
C PHE A 154 -0.84 -21.31 -27.35
N ILE A 155 -1.59 -22.34 -27.75
CA ILE A 155 -2.51 -23.08 -26.91
C ILE A 155 -1.90 -24.44 -26.60
N ASP A 156 -1.81 -24.77 -25.32
CA ASP A 156 -1.51 -26.10 -24.83
C ASP A 156 -2.72 -26.62 -24.05
N ALA A 157 -3.51 -27.48 -24.69
CA ALA A 157 -4.73 -28.06 -24.14
C ALA A 157 -4.55 -29.57 -23.93
N ARG A 158 -4.94 -30.09 -22.75
CA ARG A 158 -4.88 -31.53 -22.44
C ARG A 158 -5.93 -32.37 -23.19
N GLN A 159 -6.88 -31.73 -23.84
CA GLN A 159 -7.94 -32.36 -24.62
C GLN A 159 -8.14 -31.58 -25.93
N PRO A 160 -8.64 -32.23 -27.00
CA PRO A 160 -8.99 -31.55 -28.23
C PRO A 160 -10.01 -30.44 -28.01
N ILE A 161 -9.93 -29.39 -28.81
CA ILE A 161 -10.85 -28.26 -28.75
C ILE A 161 -12.02 -28.55 -29.69
N GLN A 162 -13.23 -28.53 -29.15
CA GLN A 162 -14.47 -28.70 -29.89
C GLN A 162 -14.92 -27.39 -30.55
N GLU A 163 -14.78 -26.27 -29.83
CA GLU A 163 -15.20 -24.96 -30.30
C GLU A 163 -14.22 -23.91 -29.77
N MET A 164 -13.83 -22.96 -30.62
CA MET A 164 -13.04 -21.81 -30.20
C MET A 164 -13.40 -20.60 -31.05
N TYR A 165 -13.51 -19.44 -30.39
CA TYR A 165 -13.64 -18.16 -31.06
C TYR A 165 -13.21 -17.03 -30.15
N LEU A 166 -12.73 -15.94 -30.75
CA LEU A 166 -12.36 -14.73 -30.05
C LEU A 166 -13.43 -13.66 -30.24
N LEU A 167 -13.77 -12.94 -29.18
CA LEU A 167 -14.65 -11.77 -29.22
C LEU A 167 -13.87 -10.51 -28.88
N ASP A 168 -14.20 -9.40 -29.55
CA ASP A 168 -13.86 -8.06 -29.04
C ASP A 168 -14.75 -7.70 -27.83
N LEU A 169 -14.47 -6.56 -27.18
CA LEU A 169 -15.27 -6.07 -26.04
C LEU A 169 -16.73 -5.72 -26.40
N PHE A 170 -17.05 -5.61 -27.69
CA PHE A 170 -18.40 -5.36 -28.19
C PHE A 170 -19.13 -6.66 -28.57
N GLY A 171 -18.52 -7.83 -28.29
CA GLY A 171 -19.09 -9.15 -28.57
C GLY A 171 -19.01 -9.59 -30.03
N ARG A 172 -18.28 -8.85 -30.88
CA ARG A 172 -18.09 -9.22 -32.29
C ARG A 172 -17.03 -10.31 -32.39
N LYS A 173 -17.33 -11.38 -33.12
CA LYS A 173 -16.36 -12.45 -33.42
C LYS A 173 -15.22 -11.91 -34.28
N ILE A 174 -13.99 -12.14 -33.84
CA ILE A 174 -12.75 -11.75 -34.53
C ILE A 174 -12.15 -13.00 -35.19
N LYS A 175 -11.84 -12.87 -36.50
CA LYS A 175 -11.19 -13.84 -37.41
C LYS A 175 -11.14 -15.32 -36.94
N PRO A 176 -12.14 -16.15 -37.23
CA PRO A 176 -12.11 -17.58 -36.89
C PRO A 176 -11.06 -18.37 -37.69
N ASP A 177 -10.63 -17.87 -38.86
CA ASP A 177 -9.72 -18.59 -39.76
C ASP A 177 -8.23 -18.50 -39.37
N ALA A 178 -7.91 -17.69 -38.36
CA ALA A 178 -6.55 -17.49 -37.84
C ALA A 178 -6.27 -18.33 -36.57
N MET A 179 -7.08 -19.36 -36.34
CA MET A 179 -7.07 -20.14 -35.12
C MET A 179 -6.99 -21.64 -35.43
N THR A 180 -6.09 -22.32 -34.75
CA THR A 180 -6.00 -23.78 -34.69
C THR A 180 -6.06 -24.22 -33.23
N ASP A 181 -6.22 -25.51 -32.99
CA ASP A 181 -6.24 -26.06 -31.63
C ASP A 181 -4.98 -25.78 -30.80
N THR A 182 -3.91 -25.32 -31.45
CA THR A 182 -2.61 -25.05 -30.81
C THR A 182 -2.15 -23.60 -30.96
N PHE A 183 -2.84 -22.77 -31.74
CA PHE A 183 -2.34 -21.46 -32.12
C PHE A 183 -3.45 -20.46 -32.43
N ILE A 184 -3.26 -19.21 -32.03
CA ILE A 184 -4.13 -18.09 -32.36
C ILE A 184 -3.27 -16.94 -32.86
N ASP A 185 -3.58 -16.44 -34.05
CA ASP A 185 -2.96 -15.23 -34.60
C ASP A 185 -3.94 -14.06 -34.58
N ILE A 186 -3.60 -13.06 -33.77
CA ILE A 186 -4.27 -11.77 -33.67
C ILE A 186 -3.30 -10.61 -33.97
N SER A 187 -2.26 -10.85 -34.76
CA SER A 187 -1.27 -9.83 -35.17
C SER A 187 -1.92 -8.65 -35.89
N GLU A 188 -2.96 -8.90 -36.68
CA GLU A 188 -3.76 -7.86 -37.37
C GLU A 188 -4.82 -7.19 -36.48
N ALA A 189 -5.03 -7.69 -35.26
CA ALA A 189 -5.99 -7.09 -34.34
C ALA A 189 -5.40 -5.84 -33.70
N VAL A 190 -6.24 -4.83 -33.48
CA VAL A 190 -5.84 -3.59 -32.78
C VAL A 190 -5.41 -3.93 -31.34
N PRO A 191 -4.39 -3.26 -30.77
CA PRO A 191 -4.08 -3.38 -29.36
C PRO A 191 -5.32 -3.18 -28.48
N GLY A 192 -5.54 -4.08 -27.53
CA GLY A 192 -6.76 -4.10 -26.74
C GLY A 192 -7.02 -5.42 -26.03
N ILE A 193 -8.19 -5.49 -25.41
CA ILE A 193 -8.67 -6.67 -24.67
C ILE A 193 -9.63 -7.46 -25.54
N TYR A 194 -9.47 -8.78 -25.50
CA TYR A 194 -10.29 -9.74 -26.19
C TYR A 194 -10.74 -10.85 -25.23
N LEU A 195 -11.84 -11.51 -25.57
CA LEU A 195 -12.34 -12.68 -24.85
C LEU A 195 -12.25 -13.90 -25.74
N LEU A 196 -11.38 -14.85 -25.38
CA LEU A 196 -11.29 -16.15 -26.00
C LEU A 196 -12.31 -17.08 -25.36
N TYR A 197 -13.23 -17.60 -26.17
CA TYR A 197 -14.13 -18.68 -25.80
C TYR A 197 -13.56 -19.98 -26.33
N LEU A 198 -13.59 -21.02 -25.50
CA LEU A 198 -13.06 -22.34 -25.84
C LEU A 198 -13.90 -23.44 -25.19
N LYS A 199 -14.27 -24.47 -25.92
CA LYS A 199 -14.97 -25.66 -25.40
C LYS A 199 -14.12 -26.88 -25.70
N LEU A 200 -13.74 -27.63 -24.67
CA LEU A 200 -13.02 -28.90 -24.85
C LEU A 200 -13.98 -30.01 -25.28
N GLN A 201 -13.49 -30.95 -26.08
CA GLN A 201 -14.26 -32.10 -26.53
C GLN A 201 -14.72 -32.94 -25.34
N GLY A 202 -16.03 -33.19 -25.24
CA GLY A 202 -16.64 -33.94 -24.14
C GLY A 202 -16.92 -33.12 -22.88
N SER A 203 -16.64 -31.81 -22.89
CA SER A 203 -17.07 -30.88 -21.84
C SER A 203 -18.40 -30.24 -22.20
N GLU A 204 -19.33 -30.17 -21.26
CA GLU A 204 -20.54 -29.33 -21.37
C GLU A 204 -20.26 -27.85 -21.08
N LYS A 205 -19.11 -27.54 -20.47
CA LYS A 205 -18.73 -26.18 -20.06
C LYS A 205 -17.84 -25.52 -21.11
N GLN A 206 -18.14 -24.25 -21.37
CA GLN A 206 -17.27 -23.33 -22.09
C GLN A 206 -16.29 -22.66 -21.12
N LEU A 207 -15.06 -22.47 -21.59
CA LEU A 207 -13.98 -21.73 -20.96
C LEU A 207 -13.94 -20.34 -21.60
N ILE A 208 -13.75 -19.31 -20.78
CA ILE A 208 -13.60 -17.93 -21.25
C ILE A 208 -12.29 -17.39 -20.69
N ARG A 209 -11.41 -16.89 -21.56
CA ARG A 209 -10.12 -16.32 -21.18
C ARG A 209 -9.97 -14.91 -21.72
N ARG A 210 -9.54 -13.98 -20.85
CA ARG A 210 -9.13 -12.64 -21.29
C ARG A 210 -7.79 -12.74 -22.02
N ILE A 211 -7.73 -12.22 -23.24
CA ILE A 211 -6.52 -12.10 -24.05
C ILE A 211 -6.18 -10.62 -24.18
N VAL A 212 -4.91 -10.26 -24.04
CA VAL A 212 -4.44 -8.88 -24.13
C VAL A 212 -3.45 -8.76 -25.29
N ARG A 213 -3.79 -7.93 -26.28
CA ARG A 213 -2.91 -7.51 -27.38
C ARG A 213 -2.30 -6.15 -27.01
N GLN A 214 -0.97 -6.07 -26.95
CA GLN A 214 -0.23 -4.83 -26.71
C GLN A 214 0.30 -4.20 -27.99
#